data_AF-A0A659UK56-F1
#
_entry.id   AF-A0A659UK56-F1
#
_cell.length_a   1.000
_cell.length_b   1.000
_cell.length_c   1.000
_cell.angle_alpha   90.00
_cell.angle_beta   90.00
_cell.angle_gamma   90.00
#
_symmetry.space_group_name_H-M   'P 1'
#
loop_
_entity.id
_entity.type
_entity.pdbx_description
1 polymer ?
#
loop_
_entity_poly.entity_id
_entity_poly.type
_entity_poly.pdbx_seq_one_letter_code
_entity_poly.pdbx_strand_id
1 'polypeptide(L)'
;ALSLYGNIAVALEGGIALDEAVSTRLDRFFAEEEGYVPGLGHRFHPVDPRAPRLLELVKDFAAHGVVNGRYADIAEAVEADVARRKGKKIPLNIDGATAVIYGELGFPPPLTRGLFLLSQ
;
A
#
# COMPACT_ATOMS: atom_id res chain seq x y z
N ALA A 1 -6.54 1.05 1.65
CA ALA A 1 -5.16 0.68 1.30
C ALA A 1 -4.76 -0.66 1.91
N LEU A 2 -4.80 -0.84 3.23
CA LEU A 2 -4.35 -2.07 3.89
C LEU A 2 -5.00 -3.36 3.35
N SER A 3 -6.33 -3.39 3.19
CA SER A 3 -7.01 -4.56 2.61
C SER A 3 -6.62 -4.83 1.16
N LEU A 4 -6.30 -3.80 0.38
CA LEU A 4 -5.81 -3.96 -1.00
C LEU A 4 -4.44 -4.64 -0.99
N TYR A 5 -3.51 -4.10 -0.20
CA TYR A 5 -2.15 -4.66 -0.09
C TYR A 5 -2.13 -6.04 0.54
N GLY A 6 -2.96 -6.30 1.55
CA GLY A 6 -3.11 -7.61 2.16
C GLY A 6 -3.57 -8.69 1.18
N ASN A 7 -4.53 -8.38 0.29
CA ASN A 7 -4.95 -9.33 -0.74
C ASN A 7 -3.84 -9.63 -1.75
N ILE A 8 -3.04 -8.62 -2.13
CA ILE A 8 -1.89 -8.81 -3.02
C ILE A 8 -0.82 -9.66 -2.30
N ALA A 9 -0.56 -9.39 -1.02
CA ALA A 9 0.37 -10.20 -0.21
C ALA A 9 -0.05 -11.68 -0.13
N VAL A 10 -1.35 -11.96 0.04
CA VAL A 10 -1.87 -13.34 0.00
C VAL A 10 -1.67 -14.00 -1.37
N ALA A 11 -1.85 -13.26 -2.46
CA ALA A 11 -1.59 -13.76 -3.81
C ALA A 11 -0.10 -14.09 -4.04
N LEU A 12 0.81 -13.25 -3.50
CA LEU A 12 2.25 -13.51 -3.52
C LEU A 12 2.62 -14.78 -2.74
N GLU A 13 2.02 -14.98 -1.56
CA GLU A 13 2.21 -16.21 -0.77
C GLU A 13 1.70 -17.46 -1.52
N GLY A 14 0.70 -17.29 -2.38
CA GLY A 14 0.23 -18.31 -3.32
C GLY A 14 1.14 -18.56 -4.53
N GLY A 15 2.27 -17.85 -4.64
CA GLY A 15 3.25 -18.02 -5.71
C GLY A 15 3.00 -17.17 -6.97
N ILE A 16 2.05 -16.24 -6.92
CA ILE A 16 1.79 -15.32 -8.04
C ILE A 16 2.87 -14.23 -8.06
N ALA A 17 3.34 -13.86 -9.25
CA ALA A 17 4.31 -12.77 -9.40
C ALA A 17 3.71 -11.42 -8.99
N LEU A 18 4.53 -10.52 -8.43
CA LEU A 18 4.08 -9.22 -7.92
C LEU A 18 3.31 -8.40 -8.95
N ASP A 19 3.87 -8.25 -10.15
CA ASP A 19 3.24 -7.46 -11.22
C ASP A 19 1.89 -8.05 -11.64
N GLU A 20 1.78 -9.37 -11.70
CA GLU A 20 0.55 -10.07 -12.06
C GLU A 20 -0.51 -9.95 -10.96
N ALA A 21 -0.12 -10.12 -9.70
CA ALA A 21 -1.00 -9.98 -8.55
C ALA A 21 -1.54 -8.54 -8.44
N VAL A 22 -0.68 -7.55 -8.64
CA VAL A 22 -1.03 -6.12 -8.66
C VAL A 22 -1.98 -5.83 -9.83
N SER A 23 -1.63 -6.22 -11.06
CA SER A 23 -2.44 -5.97 -12.24
C SER A 23 -3.83 -6.59 -12.09
N THR A 24 -3.90 -7.87 -11.74
CA THR A 24 -5.15 -8.61 -11.55
C THR A 24 -6.02 -7.94 -10.50
N ARG A 25 -5.42 -7.49 -9.38
CA ARG A 25 -6.19 -6.85 -8.32
C ARG A 25 -6.70 -5.47 -8.73
N LEU A 26 -5.89 -4.70 -9.44
CA LEU A 26 -6.28 -3.40 -9.97
C LEU A 26 -7.34 -3.51 -11.07
N ASP A 27 -7.27 -4.51 -11.94
CA ASP A 27 -8.31 -4.81 -12.94
C ASP A 27 -9.66 -5.03 -12.27
N ARG A 28 -9.70 -5.87 -11.24
CA ARG A 28 -10.91 -6.08 -10.44
C ARG A 28 -11.39 -4.81 -9.76
N PHE A 29 -10.47 -4.05 -9.17
CA PHE A 29 -10.82 -2.79 -8.50
C PHE A 29 -11.45 -1.78 -9.47
N PHE A 30 -10.87 -1.58 -10.65
CA PHE A 30 -11.42 -0.67 -11.66
C PHE A 30 -12.70 -1.17 -12.31
N ALA A 31 -12.96 -2.49 -12.30
CA ALA A 31 -14.20 -3.07 -12.79
C ALA A 31 -15.34 -3.01 -11.74
N GLU A 32 -15.02 -3.14 -10.46
CA GLU A 32 -15.98 -3.19 -9.35
C GLU A 32 -16.26 -1.79 -8.74
N GLU A 33 -15.29 -0.86 -8.80
CA GLU A 33 -15.40 0.49 -8.23
C GLU A 33 -15.10 1.60 -9.27
N GLU A 34 -16.08 2.48 -9.52
CA GLU A 34 -15.86 3.74 -10.23
C GLU A 34 -15.13 4.74 -9.30
N GLY A 35 -13.79 4.65 -9.21
CA GLY A 35 -13.12 5.44 -8.19
C GLY A 35 -11.60 5.59 -8.23
N TYR A 36 -11.09 6.02 -7.07
CA TYR A 36 -9.69 6.28 -6.77
C TYR A 36 -9.09 5.07 -6.07
N VAL A 37 -7.88 4.67 -6.47
CA VAL A 37 -7.18 3.54 -5.83
C VAL A 37 -6.81 3.92 -4.39
N PRO A 38 -7.27 3.18 -3.37
CA PRO A 38 -7.02 3.53 -1.97
C PRO A 38 -5.54 3.54 -1.63
N GLY A 39 -5.05 4.64 -1.04
CA GLY A 39 -3.65 4.84 -0.69
C GLY A 39 -2.88 5.71 -1.70
N LEU A 40 -3.47 6.04 -2.85
CA LEU A 40 -2.88 6.92 -3.85
C LEU A 40 -3.64 8.24 -3.96
N GLY A 41 -2.89 9.35 -3.91
CA GLY A 41 -3.42 10.70 -4.04
C GLY A 41 -4.38 11.10 -2.89
N HIS A 42 -4.72 12.39 -2.83
CA HIS A 42 -5.71 12.89 -1.88
C HIS A 42 -6.46 14.08 -2.51
N ARG A 43 -7.77 14.19 -2.26
CA ARG A 43 -8.59 15.29 -2.84
C ARG A 43 -8.21 16.66 -2.28
N PHE A 44 -7.67 16.71 -1.06
CA PHE A 44 -7.37 17.95 -0.33
C PHE A 44 -5.87 18.29 -0.21
N HIS A 45 -4.97 17.35 -0.53
CA HIS A 45 -3.52 17.55 -0.43
C HIS A 45 -2.82 16.92 -1.64
N PRO A 46 -2.19 17.71 -2.53
CA PRO A 46 -1.58 17.18 -3.75
C PRO A 46 -0.39 16.26 -3.49
N VAL A 47 0.35 16.46 -2.40
CA VAL A 47 1.45 15.59 -1.94
C VAL A 47 1.48 15.65 -0.41
N ASP A 48 1.41 14.50 0.27
CA ASP A 48 1.74 14.44 1.69
C ASP A 48 3.26 14.23 1.82
N PRO A 49 4.03 15.20 2.35
CA PRO A 49 5.48 15.09 2.42
C PRO A 49 5.95 13.97 3.36
N ARG A 50 5.07 13.43 4.21
CA ARG A 50 5.41 12.36 5.16
C ARG A 50 5.44 10.99 4.50
N ALA A 51 4.62 10.77 3.46
CA ALA A 51 4.48 9.45 2.86
C ALA A 51 5.80 8.91 2.27
N PRO A 52 6.59 9.68 1.49
CA PRO A 52 7.91 9.23 1.04
C PRO A 52 8.85 8.92 2.19
N ARG A 53 8.89 9.77 3.23
CA ARG A 53 9.79 9.59 4.37
C ARG A 53 9.48 8.33 5.16
N LEU A 54 8.19 7.99 5.30
CA LEU A 54 7.76 6.78 5.98
C LEU A 54 8.11 5.51 5.18
N LEU A 55 7.98 5.54 3.85
CA LEU A 55 8.42 4.44 3.01
C LEU A 55 9.94 4.23 3.07
N GLU A 56 10.72 5.31 3.07
CA GLU A 56 12.18 5.25 3.26
C GLU A 56 12.54 4.53 4.55
N LEU A 57 11.89 4.90 5.67
CA LEU A 57 12.12 4.24 6.96
C LEU A 57 11.77 2.76 6.91
N VAL A 58 10.65 2.39 6.29
CA VAL A 58 10.27 0.97 6.14
C VAL A 58 11.33 0.20 5.35
N LYS A 59 11.85 0.79 4.27
CA LYS A 59 12.94 0.19 3.47
C LYS A 59 14.22 0.07 4.26
N ASP A 60 14.58 1.08 5.05
CA ASP A 60 15.73 1.02 5.95
C ASP A 60 15.57 -0.12 6.96
N PHE A 61 14.41 -0.25 7.62
CA PHE A 61 14.13 -1.34 8.55
C PHE A 61 14.13 -2.71 7.86
N ALA A 62 13.66 -2.80 6.61
CA ALA A 62 13.72 -4.02 5.81
C ALA A 62 15.17 -4.43 5.49
N ALA A 63 16.03 -3.45 5.14
CA ALA A 63 17.45 -3.68 4.90
C ALA A 63 18.19 -4.19 6.17
N HIS A 64 17.71 -3.82 7.36
CA HIS A 64 18.22 -4.32 8.64
C HIS A 64 17.54 -5.62 9.10
N GLY A 65 16.64 -6.21 8.29
CA GLY A 65 15.92 -7.46 8.60
C GLY A 65 14.91 -7.34 9.73
N VAL A 66 14.52 -6.12 10.11
CA VAL A 66 13.54 -5.86 11.18
C VAL A 66 12.11 -6.12 10.68
N VAL A 67 11.85 -5.81 9.41
CA VAL A 67 10.60 -6.10 8.69
C VAL A 67 10.91 -6.77 7.36
N ASN A 68 9.88 -7.29 6.67
CA ASN A 68 10.09 -8.01 5.42
C ASN A 68 10.25 -7.07 4.21
N GLY A 69 9.56 -5.93 4.20
CA GLY A 69 9.57 -4.94 3.12
C GLY A 69 8.54 -5.19 2.01
N ARG A 70 7.90 -6.37 1.96
CA ARG A 70 6.91 -6.75 0.94
C ARG A 70 5.78 -5.74 0.72
N TYR A 71 5.27 -5.12 1.76
CA TYR A 71 4.17 -4.15 1.65
C TYR A 71 4.66 -2.85 1.01
N ALA A 72 5.92 -2.47 1.23
CA ALA A 72 6.51 -1.34 0.53
C ALA A 72 6.64 -1.66 -0.97
N ASP A 73 7.11 -2.85 -1.31
CA ASP A 73 7.20 -3.30 -2.71
C ASP A 73 5.83 -3.34 -3.39
N ILE A 74 4.81 -3.84 -2.69
CA ILE A 74 3.41 -3.83 -3.18
C ILE A 74 2.92 -2.41 -3.41
N ALA A 75 3.15 -1.48 -2.47
CA ALA A 75 2.70 -0.11 -2.61
C ALA A 75 3.35 0.59 -3.81
N GLU A 76 4.64 0.34 -4.05
CA GLU A 76 5.37 0.89 -5.20
C GLU A 76 4.91 0.29 -6.52
N ALA A 77 4.68 -1.03 -6.57
CA ALA A 77 4.15 -1.70 -7.75
C ALA A 77 2.74 -1.20 -8.09
N VAL A 78 1.88 -0.98 -7.09
CA VAL A 78 0.55 -0.38 -7.27
C VAL A 78 0.67 1.06 -7.79
N GLU A 79 1.56 1.89 -7.23
CA GLU A 79 1.79 3.25 -7.72
C GLU A 79 2.21 3.25 -9.21
N ALA A 80 3.17 2.38 -9.56
CA ALA A 80 3.69 2.27 -10.92
C ALA A 80 2.64 1.80 -11.94
N ASP A 81 1.86 0.78 -11.58
CA ASP A 81 0.79 0.26 -12.46
C ASP A 81 -0.33 1.28 -12.64
N VAL A 82 -0.75 1.96 -11.57
CA VAL A 82 -1.75 3.03 -11.66
C VAL A 82 -1.24 4.21 -12.49
N ALA A 83 0.02 4.59 -12.34
CA ALA A 83 0.63 5.65 -13.15
C ALA A 83 0.64 5.28 -14.64
N ARG A 84 0.94 4.02 -14.97
CA ARG A 84 0.87 3.48 -16.34
C ARG A 84 -0.54 3.53 -16.91
N ARG A 85 -1.56 3.16 -16.13
CA ARG A 85 -2.97 3.16 -16.58
C ARG A 85 -3.58 4.55 -16.73
N LYS A 86 -3.28 5.46 -15.78
CA LYS A 86 -3.85 6.82 -15.74
C LYS A 86 -3.03 7.83 -16.55
N GLY A 87 -1.85 7.46 -17.05
CA GLY A 87 -0.93 8.34 -17.79
C GLY A 87 -0.32 9.47 -16.96
N LYS A 88 -0.43 9.42 -15.62
CA LYS A 88 0.11 10.41 -14.70
C LYS A 88 0.55 9.75 -13.41
N LYS A 89 1.68 10.19 -12.83
CA LYS A 89 2.13 9.72 -11.53
C LYS A 89 1.18 10.21 -10.44
N ILE A 90 0.63 9.28 -9.66
CA ILE A 90 -0.22 9.57 -8.49
C ILE A 90 0.52 9.06 -7.27
N PRO A 91 1.17 9.93 -6.47
CA PRO A 91 2.01 9.47 -5.37
C PRO A 91 1.18 8.82 -4.26
N LEU A 92 1.83 7.93 -3.51
CA LEU A 92 1.32 7.40 -2.25
C LEU A 92 0.96 8.54 -1.27
N ASN A 93 -0.22 8.43 -0.64
CA ASN A 93 -0.64 9.34 0.42
C ASN A 93 -0.28 8.77 1.81
N ILE A 94 -0.60 9.52 2.87
CA ILE A 94 -0.31 9.09 4.25
C ILE A 94 -1.06 7.81 4.64
N ASP A 95 -2.27 7.58 4.14
CA ASP A 95 -3.04 6.35 4.40
C ASP A 95 -2.38 5.13 3.76
N GLY A 96 -1.84 5.30 2.56
CA GLY A 96 -1.04 4.29 1.86
C GLY A 96 0.22 3.96 2.64
N ALA A 97 0.99 4.97 3.06
CA ALA A 97 2.21 4.77 3.86
C ALA A 97 1.91 4.10 5.20
N THR A 98 0.83 4.49 5.87
CA THR A 98 0.38 3.89 7.12
C THR A 98 -0.06 2.43 6.92
N ALA A 99 -0.73 2.12 5.81
CA ALA A 99 -1.10 0.75 5.47
C ALA A 99 0.12 -0.14 5.21
N VAL A 100 1.18 0.40 4.60
CA VAL A 100 2.46 -0.32 4.47
C VAL A 100 3.01 -0.66 5.85
N ILE A 101 3.12 0.34 6.74
CA ILE A 101 3.64 0.14 8.10
C ILE A 101 2.82 -0.92 8.86
N TYR A 102 1.49 -0.85 8.81
CA TYR A 102 0.64 -1.82 9.49
C TYR A 102 0.78 -3.24 8.91
N GLY A 103 0.93 -3.36 7.59
CA GLY A 103 1.21 -4.65 6.95
C GLY A 103 2.56 -5.23 7.37
N GLU A 104 3.61 -4.40 7.39
CA GLU A 104 4.96 -4.81 7.79
C GLU A 104 5.06 -5.25 9.25
N LEU A 105 4.37 -4.54 10.14
CA LEU A 105 4.31 -4.90 11.56
C LEU A 105 3.47 -6.16 11.84
N GLY A 106 2.90 -6.77 10.80
CA GLY A 106 2.13 -8.00 10.91
C GLY A 106 0.79 -7.82 11.64
N PHE A 107 0.27 -6.59 11.74
CA PHE A 107 -1.06 -6.37 12.31
C PHE A 107 -2.10 -7.03 11.40
N PRO A 108 -2.85 -8.03 11.88
CA PRO A 108 -3.98 -8.55 11.13
C PRO A 108 -4.97 -7.40 10.90
N PRO A 109 -5.54 -7.23 9.69
CA PRO A 109 -6.52 -6.18 9.39
C PRO A 109 -7.67 -6.01 10.42
N PRO A 110 -8.11 -7.03 11.18
CA PRO A 110 -9.09 -6.86 12.25
C PRO A 110 -8.58 -6.20 13.55
N LEU A 111 -7.28 -6.16 13.82
CA LEU A 111 -6.68 -5.73 15.10
C LEU A 111 -6.28 -4.24 15.16
N THR A 112 -6.35 -3.52 14.04
CA THR A 112 -6.10 -2.06 13.99
C THR A 112 -7.18 -1.22 14.70
N ARG A 113 -8.31 -1.81 15.10
CA ARG A 113 -9.30 -1.14 15.96
C ARG A 113 -8.82 -0.94 17.41
N GLY A 114 -7.83 -1.70 17.88
CA GLY A 114 -7.33 -1.60 19.26
C GLY A 114 -6.33 -0.47 19.50
N LEU A 115 -5.49 -0.15 18.51
CA LEU A 115 -4.42 0.85 18.69
C LEU A 115 -4.91 2.30 18.50
N PHE A 116 -6.08 2.50 17.88
CA PHE A 116 -6.66 3.82 17.65
C PHE A 116 -7.29 4.45 18.92
N LEU A 117 -7.54 3.65 19.97
CA LEU A 117 -8.21 4.11 21.19
C LEU A 117 -7.27 4.67 22.27
N LEU A 118 -5.95 4.63 22.09
CA LEU A 118 -4.97 5.06 23.11
C LEU A 118 -4.23 6.38 22.78
N SER A 119 -4.60 7.08 21.70
CA SER A 119 -3.90 8.30 21.27
C SER A 119 -4.84 9.51 21.07
N GLN A 120 -5.93 9.60 21.81
CA GLN A 120 -6.76 10.82 21.92
C GLN A 120 -6.69 11.37 23.33
#